data_AF-T1E345-F1
#
_entry.id   AF-T1E345-F1
#
_cell.length_a   1.000
_cell.length_b   1.000
_cell.length_c   1.000
_cell.angle_alpha   90.00
_cell.angle_beta   90.00
_cell.angle_gamma   90.00
#
_symmetry.space_group_name_H-M   'P 1'
#
loop_
_entity.id
_entity.type
_entity.pdbx_description
1 polymer ?
#
loop_
_entity_poly.entity_id
_entity_poly.type
_entity_poly.pdbx_seq_one_letter_code
_entity_poly.pdbx_strand_id
1 'polypeptide(L)'
;ILTGLGLAALGYGGRALLRQMPNAASKMQEALQSLPKFDAESMANSKYYRGGFDAKMNKREAALILGVSPSASKTKVKDAHKKIMLLNHPDRGGSPYLAAKINEAKDF
;
A
#
# COMPACT_ATOMS: atom_id res chain seq x y z
N ILE A 1 15.31 26.64 -8.26
CA ILE A 1 14.71 27.94 -8.67
C ILE A 1 13.61 27.75 -9.73
N LEU A 2 13.76 26.83 -10.69
CA LEU A 2 12.75 26.53 -11.73
C LEU A 2 11.39 26.04 -11.22
N THR A 3 11.34 25.31 -10.10
CA THR A 3 10.09 24.80 -9.51
C THR A 3 9.19 25.89 -8.92
N GLY A 4 9.77 26.99 -8.41
CA GLY A 4 9.01 28.10 -7.80
C GLY A 4 8.36 29.05 -8.82
N LEU A 5 8.98 29.22 -9.99
CA LEU A 5 8.47 30.07 -11.07
C LEU A 5 7.26 29.45 -11.77
N GLY A 6 7.25 28.13 -11.98
CA GLY A 6 6.12 27.43 -12.60
C GLY A 6 4.83 27.50 -11.77
N LEU A 7 4.95 27.36 -10.44
CA LEU A 7 3.80 27.45 -9.54
C LEU A 7 3.19 28.86 -9.49
N ALA A 8 4.04 29.89 -9.54
CA ALA A 8 3.60 31.29 -9.52
C ALA A 8 2.87 31.70 -10.81
N ALA A 9 3.35 31.25 -11.97
CA ALA A 9 2.70 31.50 -13.26
C ALA A 9 1.31 30.86 -13.34
N LEU A 10 1.17 29.63 -12.84
CA LEU A 10 -0.12 28.93 -12.75
C LEU A 10 -1.09 29.63 -11.80
N GLY A 11 -0.60 30.10 -10.64
CA GLY A 11 -1.42 30.79 -9.64
C GLY A 11 -1.96 32.15 -10.14
N TYR A 12 -1.12 32.97 -10.76
CA TYR A 12 -1.52 34.30 -11.24
C TYR A 12 -2.38 34.25 -12.52
N GLY A 13 -1.99 33.42 -13.50
CA GLY A 13 -2.74 33.27 -14.76
C GLY A 13 -4.13 32.65 -14.54
N GLY A 14 -4.23 31.64 -13.68
CA GLY A 14 -5.51 31.02 -13.31
C GLY A 14 -6.45 32.00 -12.60
N ARG A 15 -5.92 32.82 -11.67
CA ARG A 15 -6.73 33.80 -10.90
C ARG A 15 -7.33 34.90 -11.78
N ALA A 16 -6.59 35.38 -12.79
CA ALA A 16 -7.08 36.41 -13.71
C ALA A 16 -8.21 35.88 -14.61
N LEU A 17 -8.05 34.66 -15.14
CA LEU A 17 -9.07 34.00 -15.97
C LEU A 17 -10.35 33.67 -15.20
N LEU A 18 -10.23 33.19 -13.95
CA LEU A 18 -11.40 32.89 -13.11
C LEU A 18 -12.24 34.14 -12.79
N ARG A 19 -11.60 35.32 -12.69
CA ARG A 19 -12.31 36.59 -12.45
C ARG A 19 -13.11 37.10 -13.66
N GLN A 20 -12.74 36.69 -14.88
CA GLN A 20 -13.43 37.11 -16.10
C GLN A 20 -14.66 36.25 -16.46
N MET A 21 -14.90 35.16 -15.72
CA MET A 21 -16.01 34.24 -15.99
C MET A 21 -17.12 34.40 -14.94
N PRO A 22 -18.29 34.97 -15.29
CA PRO A 22 -19.36 35.26 -14.34
C PRO A 22 -20.00 34.02 -13.69
N ASN A 23 -19.78 32.83 -14.26
CA ASN A 23 -20.24 31.53 -13.74
C ASN A 23 -19.07 30.55 -13.46
N ALA A 24 -17.83 31.04 -13.34
CA ALA A 24 -16.69 30.17 -13.08
C ALA A 24 -16.76 29.50 -11.72
N ALA A 25 -17.27 30.18 -10.69
CA ALA A 25 -17.37 29.63 -9.35
C ALA A 25 -18.26 28.38 -9.31
N SER A 26 -19.44 28.43 -9.95
CA SER A 26 -20.38 27.31 -10.01
C SER A 26 -19.86 26.16 -10.87
N LYS A 27 -19.30 26.45 -12.05
CA LYS A 27 -18.71 25.41 -12.92
C LYS A 27 -17.47 24.75 -12.30
N MET A 28 -16.64 25.52 -11.58
CA MET A 28 -15.49 24.98 -10.86
C MET A 28 -15.94 24.11 -9.69
N GLN A 29 -17.02 24.49 -9.02
CA GLN A 29 -17.59 23.69 -7.93
C GLN A 29 -18.17 22.36 -8.45
N GLU A 30 -18.88 22.36 -9.58
CA GLU A 30 -19.33 21.13 -10.25
C GLU A 30 -18.15 20.27 -10.74
N ALA A 31 -17.10 20.88 -11.30
CA ALA A 31 -15.90 20.18 -11.71
C ALA A 31 -15.15 19.56 -10.50
N LEU A 32 -15.02 20.29 -9.39
CA LEU A 32 -14.42 19.78 -8.16
C LEU A 32 -15.27 18.69 -7.49
N GLN A 33 -16.59 18.75 -7.61
CA GLN A 33 -17.49 17.72 -7.08
C GLN A 33 -17.55 16.46 -7.95
N SER A 34 -17.32 16.59 -9.26
CA SER A 34 -17.24 15.46 -10.20
C SER A 34 -15.85 14.82 -10.26
N LEU A 35 -14.84 15.45 -9.68
CA LEU A 35 -13.53 14.81 -9.51
C LEU A 35 -13.66 13.68 -8.49
N PRO A 36 -13.23 12.45 -8.84
CA PRO A 36 -13.19 11.36 -7.87
C PRO A 36 -12.33 11.81 -6.69
N LYS A 37 -12.86 11.67 -5.47
CA LYS A 37 -12.15 12.01 -4.24
C LYS A 37 -10.81 11.27 -4.26
N PHE A 38 -9.73 12.01 -4.36
CA PHE A 38 -8.38 11.46 -4.40
C PHE A 38 -8.06 10.94 -3.00
N ASP A 39 -8.29 9.65 -2.79
CA ASP A 39 -8.09 9.02 -1.50
C ASP A 39 -6.60 8.69 -1.33
N ALA A 40 -5.88 9.63 -0.70
CA ALA A 40 -4.46 9.49 -0.39
C ALA A 40 -4.19 8.25 0.49
N GLU A 41 -5.13 7.83 1.33
CA GLU A 41 -5.01 6.61 2.13
C GLU A 41 -5.11 5.36 1.26
N SER A 42 -5.98 5.37 0.24
CA SER A 42 -6.11 4.27 -0.72
C SER A 42 -4.85 4.11 -1.58
N MET A 43 -4.18 5.22 -1.93
CA MET A 43 -2.89 5.17 -2.64
C MET A 43 -1.77 4.67 -1.74
N ALA A 44 -1.73 5.12 -0.48
CA ALA A 44 -0.75 4.65 0.52
C ALA A 44 -0.90 3.15 0.86
N ASN A 45 -2.14 2.66 0.94
CA ASN A 45 -2.43 1.27 1.26
C ASN A 45 -2.44 0.32 0.06
N SER A 46 -2.28 0.83 -1.17
CA SER A 46 -2.18 0.00 -2.38
C SER A 46 -1.01 -1.00 -2.35
N LYS A 47 -0.01 -0.76 -1.50
CA LYS A 47 1.17 -1.62 -1.33
C LYS A 47 0.90 -2.90 -0.52
N TYR A 48 -0.18 -2.93 0.25
CA TYR A 48 -0.51 -4.07 1.12
C TYR A 48 -1.63 -4.91 0.52
N TYR A 49 -1.59 -6.22 0.77
CA TYR A 49 -2.70 -7.10 0.44
C TYR A 49 -3.90 -6.75 1.32
N ARG A 50 -5.07 -6.61 0.69
CA ARG A 50 -6.32 -6.35 1.41
C ARG A 50 -6.86 -7.66 1.99
N GLY A 51 -7.43 -7.59 3.18
CA GLY A 51 -8.00 -8.73 3.89
C GLY A 51 -7.05 -9.31 4.96
N GLY A 52 -7.40 -10.49 5.46
CA GLY A 52 -6.60 -11.24 6.42
C GLY A 52 -5.92 -12.45 5.78
N PHE A 53 -5.44 -13.35 6.63
CA PHE A 53 -4.99 -14.67 6.19
C PHE A 53 -6.16 -15.52 5.68
N ASP A 54 -5.84 -16.47 4.80
CA ASP A 54 -6.79 -17.46 4.34
C ASP A 54 -7.21 -18.37 5.51
N ALA A 55 -8.46 -18.86 5.45
CA ALA A 55 -9.03 -19.74 6.46
C ALA A 55 -8.24 -21.05 6.59
N LYS A 56 -7.62 -21.51 5.50
CA LYS A 56 -6.72 -22.66 5.46
C LYS A 56 -5.46 -22.27 4.70
N MET A 57 -4.31 -22.54 5.32
CA MET A 57 -3.00 -22.27 4.72
C MET A 57 -2.90 -22.96 3.36
N ASN A 58 -2.33 -22.25 2.40
CA ASN A 58 -2.10 -22.76 1.05
C ASN A 58 -0.73 -22.33 0.53
N LYS A 59 -0.30 -22.97 -0.57
CA LYS A 59 1.04 -22.77 -1.14
C LYS A 59 1.31 -21.32 -1.58
N ARG A 60 0.28 -20.60 -2.04
CA ARG A 60 0.42 -19.20 -2.47
C ARG A 60 0.60 -18.30 -1.24
N GLU A 61 -0.25 -18.44 -0.24
CA GLU A 61 -0.16 -17.70 1.01
C GLU A 61 1.17 -17.97 1.73
N ALA A 62 1.60 -19.22 1.82
CA ALA A 62 2.88 -19.60 2.42
C ALA A 62 4.07 -18.93 1.73
N ALA A 63 4.07 -18.90 0.39
CA ALA A 63 5.09 -18.22 -0.40
C ALA A 63 5.10 -16.70 -0.12
N LEU A 64 3.92 -16.08 0.03
CA LEU A 64 3.79 -14.66 0.37
C LEU A 64 4.28 -14.37 1.80
N ILE A 65 3.91 -15.19 2.78
CA ILE A 65 4.34 -15.05 4.19
C ILE A 65 5.86 -15.18 4.30
N LEU A 66 6.46 -16.16 3.63
CA LEU A 66 7.89 -16.41 3.71
C LEU A 66 8.73 -15.53 2.75
N GLY A 67 8.08 -14.77 1.85
CA GLY A 67 8.76 -13.94 0.87
C GLY A 67 9.60 -14.76 -0.13
N VAL A 68 9.13 -15.94 -0.51
CA VAL A 68 9.82 -16.86 -1.45
C VAL A 68 8.96 -17.15 -2.67
N SER A 69 9.58 -17.67 -3.73
CA SER A 69 8.82 -18.18 -4.89
C SER A 69 7.97 -19.38 -4.47
N PRO A 70 6.75 -19.57 -5.03
CA PRO A 70 5.99 -20.81 -4.87
C PRO A 70 6.76 -22.07 -5.34
N SER A 71 7.77 -21.91 -6.19
CA SER A 71 8.65 -22.99 -6.65
C SER A 71 9.98 -23.08 -5.88
N ALA A 72 10.13 -22.37 -4.75
CA ALA A 72 11.37 -22.35 -3.99
C ALA A 72 11.75 -23.75 -3.46
N SER A 73 13.05 -24.00 -3.36
CA SER A 73 13.56 -25.23 -2.75
C SER A 73 13.26 -25.27 -1.25
N LYS A 74 13.14 -26.49 -0.71
CA LYS A 74 12.94 -26.72 0.74
C LYS A 74 14.02 -26.03 1.61
N THR A 75 15.24 -25.91 1.10
CA THR A 75 16.33 -25.21 1.79
C THR A 75 16.02 -23.72 1.93
N LYS A 76 15.60 -23.05 0.85
CA LYS A 76 15.24 -21.63 0.85
C LYS A 76 14.02 -21.35 1.75
N VAL A 77 13.04 -22.24 1.77
CA VAL A 77 11.88 -22.17 2.68
C VAL A 77 12.33 -22.21 4.14
N LYS A 78 13.19 -23.17 4.51
CA LYS A 78 13.73 -23.28 5.89
C LYS A 78 14.53 -22.05 6.30
N ASP A 79 15.35 -21.51 5.40
CA ASP A 79 16.17 -20.34 5.70
C ASP A 79 15.31 -19.07 5.84
N ALA A 80 14.29 -18.90 5.00
CA ALA A 80 13.34 -17.80 5.12
C ALA A 80 12.52 -17.90 6.42
N HIS A 81 12.02 -19.09 6.75
CA HIS A 81 11.30 -19.36 8.00
C HIS A 81 12.14 -18.96 9.22
N LYS A 82 13.40 -19.41 9.31
CA LYS A 82 14.29 -19.06 10.43
C LYS A 82 14.46 -17.55 10.58
N LYS A 83 14.69 -16.83 9.48
CA LYS A 83 14.89 -15.37 9.49
C LYS A 83 13.64 -14.64 9.97
N ILE A 84 12.48 -14.99 9.43
CA ILE A 84 11.22 -14.32 9.73
C ILE A 84 10.74 -14.66 11.14
N MET A 85 10.86 -15.92 11.56
CA MET A 85 10.49 -16.36 12.91
C MET A 85 11.34 -15.66 13.98
N LEU A 86 12.65 -15.47 13.74
CA LEU A 86 13.53 -14.79 14.69
C LEU A 86 13.06 -13.36 15.02
N LEU A 87 12.49 -12.66 14.03
CA LEU A 87 11.95 -11.31 14.17
C LEU A 87 10.54 -11.29 14.79
N ASN A 88 9.76 -12.35 14.58
CA ASN A 88 8.36 -12.44 15.00
C ASN A 88 8.14 -13.37 16.21
N HIS A 89 9.22 -13.77 16.88
CA HIS A 89 9.15 -14.75 17.97
C HIS A 89 8.34 -14.19 19.16
N PRO A 90 7.38 -14.96 19.72
CA PRO A 90 6.55 -14.49 20.85
C PRO A 90 7.36 -14.03 22.06
N ASP A 91 8.40 -14.80 22.42
CA ASP A 91 9.29 -14.47 23.54
C ASP A 91 10.11 -13.18 23.34
N ARG A 92 10.11 -12.62 22.13
CA ARG A 92 10.76 -11.35 21.78
C ARG A 92 9.74 -10.23 21.54
N GLY A 93 8.51 -10.40 22.02
CA GLY A 93 7.41 -9.44 21.83
C GLY A 93 6.69 -9.57 20.48
N GLY A 94 6.95 -10.64 19.72
CA GLY A 94 6.20 -10.94 18.50
C GLY A 94 4.78 -11.41 18.78
N SER A 95 3.89 -11.28 17.81
CA SER A 95 2.51 -11.76 17.94
C SER A 95 2.47 -13.30 17.86
N PRO A 96 1.89 -14.00 18.87
CA PRO A 96 1.70 -15.45 18.82
C PRO A 96 0.93 -15.91 17.57
N TYR A 97 -0.03 -15.09 17.13
CA TYR A 97 -0.82 -15.38 15.93
C TYR A 97 0.03 -15.32 14.65
N LEU A 98 0.89 -14.30 14.52
CA LEU A 98 1.79 -14.21 13.37
C LEU A 98 2.83 -15.33 13.37
N ALA A 99 3.39 -15.65 14.54
CA ALA A 99 4.31 -16.76 14.69
C ALA A 99 3.67 -18.10 14.29
N ALA A 100 2.42 -18.34 14.68
CA ALA A 100 1.66 -19.52 14.25
C ALA A 100 1.52 -19.58 12.72
N LYS A 101 1.15 -18.47 12.07
CA LYS A 101 1.04 -18.39 10.61
C LYS A 101 2.37 -18.61 9.88
N ILE A 102 3.48 -18.09 10.42
CA ILE A 102 4.82 -18.33 9.89
C ILE A 102 5.21 -19.81 10.03
N ASN A 103 4.82 -20.46 11.12
CA ASN A 103 5.06 -21.89 11.34
C ASN A 103 4.24 -22.76 10.38
N GLU A 104 2.96 -22.44 10.18
CA GLU A 104 2.10 -23.09 9.18
C GLU A 104 2.72 -22.98 7.79
N ALA A 105 3.16 -21.78 7.38
CA ALA A 105 3.73 -21.55 6.07
C ALA A 105 5.00 -22.38 5.76
N LYS A 106 5.77 -22.75 6.79
CA LYS A 106 7.00 -23.56 6.65
C LYS A 106 6.73 -24.96 6.06
N ASP A 107 5.53 -25.50 6.30
CA ASP A 107 5.18 -26.87 5.98
C ASP A 107 4.49 -27.03 4.61
N PHE A 108 4.30 -25.93 3.85
CA PHE A 108 3.69 -25.86 2.52
C PHE A 108 4.71 -25.64 1.39
#